data_AF-A0A3A4ZH31-F1
#
_entry.id   AF-A0A3A4ZH31-F1
#
_cell.length_a   1.000
_cell.length_b   1.000
_cell.length_c   1.000
_cell.angle_alpha   90.00
_cell.angle_beta   90.00
_cell.angle_gamma   90.00
#
_symmetry.space_group_name_H-M   'P 1'
#
loop_
_entity.id
_entity.type
_entity.pdbx_description
1 polymer ?
#
loop_
_entity_poly.entity_id
_entity_poly.type
_entity_poly.pdbx_seq_one_letter_code
_entity_poly.pdbx_strand_id
1 'polypeptide(L)'
;MKDREPFSRVDAAPIVDKESYLTIGQISEQNGKNWAWVVRHIAPYKKQLDLESYEGLVSDIRIPRDVFIQIPYVSETSVPAEDWFTSTEIINDLEVDYQWVYRRLLFVNSPVEYRIYRTINRSGLHYSPDALAELRAIRDQAAVKLDRENYFNINQLSDITERHSLWVTNRLDRLEIEAIVGLDSVGKATGYYPRYVLDLLVEEASRYENAQGDLTIPALAKGVGKDREWVIRQLTKLEIVGDYKRFEVSGRVDLCYPQEVLRVLLTCAEDYLSPEEDWYTKNALVEITGKSYNWVNRRISELKIAPSLMQDAQGVLRQHYPPEVVSRMVEGWDIANGIKYQEEDKKLEDTVSRFRHVYKSKNGTVSANTLRKMGVKDSEVQEWIDMGLINRWESGQLAFTSMAQKVVRNIERADEAAKILAGLREWLE
;
A
#
# COMPACT_ATOMS: atom_id res chain seq x y z
N MET A 1 49.25 44.33 -36.50
CA MET A 1 49.78 43.30 -35.58
C MET A 1 49.67 43.84 -34.17
N LYS A 2 48.64 43.41 -33.45
CA LYS A 2 48.49 43.60 -32.00
C LYS A 2 48.11 42.23 -31.46
N ASP A 3 48.97 41.71 -30.60
CA ASP A 3 48.86 40.40 -29.97
C ASP A 3 47.58 40.35 -29.12
N ARG A 4 46.74 39.34 -29.38
CA ARG A 4 45.62 38.98 -28.52
C ARG A 4 46.12 37.91 -27.57
N GLU A 5 46.17 38.25 -26.28
CA GLU A 5 46.40 37.27 -25.20
C GLU A 5 45.28 36.21 -25.18
N PRO A 6 45.60 34.95 -24.89
CA PRO A 6 44.60 33.90 -24.76
C PRO A 6 43.80 34.09 -23.46
N PHE A 7 42.47 34.09 -23.62
CA PHE A 7 41.49 34.11 -22.53
C PHE A 7 41.87 33.13 -21.42
N SER A 8 42.06 33.65 -20.21
CA SER A 8 42.15 32.87 -18.98
C SER A 8 40.89 32.04 -18.82
N ARG A 9 41.06 30.73 -18.59
CA ARG A 9 39.98 29.85 -18.14
C ARG A 9 39.34 30.49 -16.91
N VAL A 10 38.09 30.91 -17.06
CA VAL A 10 37.21 31.19 -15.94
C VAL A 10 36.95 29.85 -15.29
N ASP A 11 37.46 29.65 -14.07
CA ASP A 11 37.15 28.47 -13.27
C ASP A 11 35.64 28.37 -13.14
N ALA A 12 35.08 27.28 -13.67
CA ALA A 12 33.67 26.99 -13.53
C ALA A 12 33.33 26.95 -12.04
N ALA A 13 32.40 27.80 -11.61
CA ALA A 13 31.84 27.72 -10.28
C ALA A 13 31.38 26.27 -10.01
N PRO A 14 31.68 25.71 -8.82
CA PRO A 14 31.34 24.34 -8.51
C PRO A 14 29.84 24.12 -8.74
N ILE A 15 29.52 23.08 -9.51
CA ILE A 15 28.16 22.60 -9.69
C ILE A 15 27.66 22.17 -8.31
N VAL A 16 26.86 23.03 -7.67
CA VAL A 16 26.21 22.74 -6.40
C VAL A 16 25.25 21.57 -6.63
N ASP A 17 25.55 20.44 -5.98
CA ASP A 17 24.83 19.18 -6.07
C ASP A 17 23.38 19.37 -5.58
N LYS A 18 22.40 19.04 -6.43
CA LYS A 18 20.95 19.05 -6.12
C LYS A 18 20.64 17.83 -5.24
N GLU A 19 20.35 17.86 -3.96
CA GLU A 19 20.19 18.88 -2.92
C GLU A 19 20.91 18.29 -1.68
N SER A 20 21.64 19.10 -0.90
CA SER A 20 22.37 18.60 0.28
C SER A 20 21.45 18.20 1.44
N TYR A 21 20.16 18.55 1.37
CA TYR A 21 19.15 18.27 2.38
C TYR A 21 17.74 18.16 1.76
N LEU A 22 16.82 17.52 2.48
CA LEU A 22 15.38 17.57 2.25
C LEU A 22 14.68 17.93 3.56
N THR A 23 13.55 18.62 3.51
CA THR A 23 12.73 18.81 4.71
C THR A 23 11.93 17.54 5.05
N ILE A 24 11.48 17.41 6.30
CA ILE A 24 10.58 16.33 6.71
C ILE A 24 9.33 16.27 5.83
N GLY A 25 8.75 17.43 5.48
CA GLY A 25 7.59 17.54 4.59
C GLY A 25 7.87 16.98 3.19
N GLN A 26 9.01 17.35 2.59
CA GLN A 26 9.43 16.84 1.28
C GLN A 26 9.64 15.32 1.28
N ILE A 27 10.29 14.79 2.32
CA ILE A 27 10.49 13.33 2.48
C ILE A 27 9.13 12.63 2.63
N SER A 28 8.22 13.23 3.40
CA SER A 28 6.86 12.71 3.61
C SER A 28 6.11 12.57 2.29
N GLU A 29 6.13 13.62 1.46
CA GLU A 29 5.50 13.66 0.14
C GLU A 29 6.12 12.63 -0.81
N GLN A 30 7.44 12.61 -0.94
CA GLN A 30 8.16 11.68 -1.82
C GLN A 30 7.87 10.21 -1.51
N ASN A 31 7.65 9.87 -0.24
CA ASN A 31 7.40 8.49 0.19
C ASN A 31 5.90 8.13 0.29
N GLY A 32 5.00 9.10 0.07
CA GLY A 32 3.57 8.91 0.31
C GLY A 32 3.26 8.50 1.76
N LYS A 33 4.02 9.03 2.71
CA LYS A 33 3.87 8.78 4.15
C LYS A 33 3.45 10.07 4.87
N ASN A 34 3.10 9.97 6.15
CA ASN A 34 2.87 11.15 6.99
C ASN A 34 4.18 11.61 7.65
N TRP A 35 4.25 12.88 8.07
CA TRP A 35 5.46 13.46 8.67
C TRP A 35 5.89 12.71 9.94
N ALA A 36 4.94 12.20 10.73
CA ALA A 36 5.20 11.42 11.94
C ALA A 36 5.91 10.09 11.64
N TRP A 37 5.68 9.51 10.46
CA TRP A 37 6.45 8.36 9.97
C TRP A 37 7.90 8.76 9.71
N VAL A 38 8.14 9.88 9.03
CA VAL A 38 9.51 10.38 8.77
C VAL A 38 10.25 10.63 10.08
N VAL A 39 9.63 11.37 11.00
CA VAL A 39 10.19 11.67 12.34
C VAL A 39 10.65 10.42 13.07
N ARG A 40 9.86 9.34 13.05
CA ARG A 40 10.26 8.06 13.65
C ARG A 40 11.54 7.49 13.07
N HIS A 41 11.68 7.53 11.75
CA HIS A 41 12.81 6.89 11.07
C HIS A 41 14.09 7.72 11.17
N ILE A 42 13.98 9.03 11.37
CA ILE A 42 15.12 9.92 11.59
C ILE A 42 15.49 10.09 13.07
N ALA A 43 14.61 9.75 14.01
CA ALA A 43 14.85 9.96 15.45
C ALA A 43 16.17 9.35 15.97
N PRO A 44 16.62 8.15 15.52
CA PRO A 44 17.93 7.62 15.91
C PRO A 44 19.12 8.47 15.43
N TYR A 45 18.91 9.30 14.40
CA TYR A 45 19.91 10.15 13.77
C TYR A 45 19.83 11.60 14.23
N LYS A 46 19.00 11.93 15.22
CA LYS A 46 18.75 13.33 15.64
C LYS A 46 20.01 14.13 15.99
N LYS A 47 21.09 13.46 16.42
CA LYS A 47 22.41 14.10 16.69
C LYS A 47 23.09 14.65 15.43
N GLN A 48 22.67 14.18 14.25
CA GLN A 48 23.15 14.64 12.94
C GLN A 48 22.26 15.76 12.37
N LEU A 49 21.18 16.11 13.09
CA LEU A 49 20.26 17.17 12.71
C LEU A 49 20.64 18.46 13.46
N ASP A 50 20.53 19.60 12.78
CA ASP A 50 20.74 20.91 13.38
C ASP A 50 19.44 21.36 14.07
N LEU A 51 19.25 20.94 15.32
CA LEU A 51 18.03 21.17 16.11
C LEU A 51 18.16 22.20 17.23
N GLU A 52 19.38 22.61 17.59
CA GLU A 52 19.64 23.43 18.79
C GLU A 52 18.99 24.83 18.71
N SER A 53 18.72 25.32 17.51
CA SER A 53 18.12 26.65 17.26
C SER A 53 16.80 26.60 16.50
N TYR A 54 16.19 25.41 16.40
CA TYR A 54 15.02 25.21 15.56
C TYR A 54 13.72 25.61 16.27
N GLU A 55 13.14 26.75 15.89
CA GLU A 55 11.86 27.28 16.42
C GLU A 55 10.68 27.14 15.43
N GLY A 56 10.88 26.45 14.30
CA GLY A 56 9.88 26.31 13.24
C GLY A 56 8.97 25.08 13.36
N LEU A 57 8.24 24.79 12.28
CA LEU A 57 7.37 23.62 12.16
C LEU A 57 8.19 22.34 11.99
N VAL A 58 7.79 21.24 12.63
CA VAL A 58 8.49 19.94 12.45
C VAL A 58 8.64 19.54 10.96
N SER A 59 7.70 19.91 10.09
CA SER A 59 7.78 19.66 8.65
C SER A 59 8.97 20.33 7.95
N ASP A 60 9.51 21.42 8.48
CA ASP A 60 10.54 22.21 7.80
C ASP A 60 11.95 21.92 8.33
N ILE A 61 12.07 21.01 9.30
CA ILE A 61 13.36 20.50 9.77
C ILE A 61 14.11 19.92 8.57
N ARG A 62 15.32 20.44 8.34
CA ARG A 62 16.19 20.02 7.24
C ARG A 62 16.96 18.76 7.64
N ILE A 63 16.78 17.71 6.86
CA ILE A 63 17.42 16.42 7.03
C ILE A 63 18.56 16.34 6.01
N PRO A 64 19.81 16.20 6.45
CA PRO A 64 20.92 16.08 5.52
C PRO A 64 20.87 14.75 4.75
N ARG A 65 21.47 14.73 3.56
CA ARG A 65 21.38 13.61 2.61
C ARG A 65 21.83 12.28 3.17
N ASP A 66 22.90 12.28 3.94
CA ASP A 66 23.42 11.09 4.61
C ASP A 66 22.41 10.46 5.59
N VAL A 67 21.50 11.24 6.18
CA VAL A 67 20.43 10.73 7.04
C VAL A 67 19.24 10.21 6.22
N PHE A 68 18.70 11.01 5.29
CA PHE A 68 17.44 10.60 4.66
C PHE A 68 17.60 9.41 3.70
N ILE A 69 18.79 9.18 3.12
CA ILE A 69 19.05 7.98 2.32
C ILE A 69 19.07 6.71 3.18
N GLN A 70 19.28 6.83 4.49
CA GLN A 70 19.29 5.69 5.40
C GLN A 70 17.88 5.24 5.78
N ILE A 71 16.88 6.13 5.76
CA ILE A 71 15.50 5.88 6.20
C ILE A 71 14.93 4.51 5.73
N PRO A 72 15.07 4.08 4.46
CA PRO A 72 14.53 2.80 4.01
C PRO A 72 15.22 1.56 4.60
N TYR A 73 16.44 1.71 5.14
CA TYR A 73 17.31 0.63 5.61
C TYR A 73 17.32 0.51 7.15
N VAL A 74 16.73 1.48 7.86
CA VAL A 74 16.73 1.52 9.33
C VAL A 74 15.59 0.69 9.88
N SER A 75 15.80 -0.62 9.99
CA SER A 75 14.80 -1.47 10.62
C SER A 75 15.33 -2.74 11.27
N GLU A 76 16.57 -3.16 11.07
CA GLU A 76 17.02 -4.47 11.57
C GLU A 76 17.91 -4.32 12.81
N THR A 77 17.52 -5.00 13.89
CA THR A 77 18.22 -5.03 15.17
C THR A 77 18.00 -6.38 15.83
N SER A 78 19.00 -6.87 16.56
CA SER A 78 18.91 -8.06 17.41
C SER A 78 18.73 -7.71 18.89
N VAL A 79 18.73 -6.41 19.23
CA VAL A 79 18.69 -5.94 20.62
C VAL A 79 17.25 -6.01 21.15
N PRO A 80 16.98 -6.71 22.25
CA PRO A 80 15.65 -6.74 22.85
C PRO A 80 15.25 -5.38 23.45
N ALA A 81 13.94 -5.13 23.54
CA ALA A 81 13.41 -3.90 24.14
C ALA A 81 13.80 -3.71 25.62
N GLU A 82 13.94 -4.79 26.39
CA GLU A 82 14.21 -4.74 27.84
C GLU A 82 13.25 -3.80 28.58
N ASP A 83 13.71 -2.74 29.23
CA ASP A 83 12.95 -1.71 29.94
C ASP A 83 12.59 -0.49 29.06
N TRP A 84 12.94 -0.51 27.78
CA TRP A 84 12.63 0.58 26.86
C TRP A 84 11.15 0.57 26.46
N PHE A 85 10.65 1.75 26.14
CA PHE A 85 9.25 1.99 25.83
C PHE A 85 9.06 2.16 24.34
N THR A 86 7.95 1.66 23.82
CA THR A 86 7.44 1.99 22.48
C THR A 86 6.74 3.35 22.52
N SER A 87 6.51 3.96 21.36
CA SER A 87 5.75 5.22 21.29
C SER A 87 4.34 5.06 21.88
N THR A 88 3.72 3.91 21.67
CA THR A 88 2.39 3.60 22.20
C THR A 88 2.40 3.51 23.73
N GLU A 89 3.41 2.88 24.32
CA GLU A 89 3.57 2.83 25.78
C GLU A 89 3.79 4.22 26.37
N ILE A 90 4.61 5.07 25.74
CA ILE A 90 4.79 6.47 26.16
C ILE A 90 3.48 7.25 26.08
N ILE A 91 2.75 7.14 24.96
CA ILE A 91 1.46 7.83 24.77
C ILE A 91 0.48 7.47 25.88
N ASN A 92 0.40 6.18 26.22
CA ASN A 92 -0.49 5.67 27.26
C ASN A 92 -0.04 6.12 28.66
N ASP A 93 1.26 6.05 28.97
CA ASP A 93 1.79 6.45 30.27
C ASP A 93 1.64 7.95 30.54
N LEU A 94 1.87 8.76 29.50
CA LEU A 94 1.79 10.22 29.62
C LEU A 94 0.38 10.77 29.47
N GLU A 95 -0.58 9.96 29.02
CA GLU A 95 -1.95 10.35 28.69
C GLU A 95 -2.01 11.56 27.72
N VAL A 96 -1.19 11.52 26.68
CA VAL A 96 -1.06 12.58 25.67
C VAL A 96 -1.59 12.12 24.30
N ASP A 97 -1.77 13.04 23.36
CA ASP A 97 -2.02 12.67 21.96
C ASP A 97 -0.75 12.10 21.28
N TYR A 98 -0.90 11.24 20.28
CA TYR A 98 0.23 10.66 19.56
C TYR A 98 1.10 11.73 18.88
N GLN A 99 0.49 12.76 18.29
CA GLN A 99 1.22 13.86 17.65
C GLN A 99 2.08 14.62 18.66
N TRP A 100 1.61 14.75 19.91
CA TRP A 100 2.35 15.43 20.97
C TRP A 100 3.72 14.76 21.20
N VAL A 101 3.72 13.42 21.27
CA VAL A 101 4.95 12.63 21.42
C VAL A 101 5.82 12.80 20.19
N TYR A 102 5.27 12.56 18.98
CA TYR A 102 6.04 12.62 17.74
C TYR A 102 6.70 13.99 17.49
N ARG A 103 6.02 15.11 17.77
CA ARG A 103 6.61 16.44 17.62
C ARG A 103 7.82 16.66 18.54
N ARG A 104 7.89 15.97 19.68
CA ARG A 104 8.94 16.14 20.70
C ARG A 104 10.07 15.12 20.63
N LEU A 105 9.92 14.07 19.83
CA LEU A 105 10.91 12.99 19.77
C LEU A 105 12.30 13.43 19.31
N LEU A 106 12.36 14.43 18.43
CA LEU A 106 13.63 14.95 17.94
C LEU A 106 14.32 15.85 18.98
N PHE A 107 13.58 16.34 19.97
CA PHE A 107 14.04 17.34 20.94
C PHE A 107 14.35 16.76 22.33
N VAL A 108 14.00 15.51 22.61
CA VAL A 108 14.49 14.84 23.84
C VAL A 108 16.00 14.59 23.72
N ASN A 109 16.76 14.70 24.79
CA ASN A 109 18.21 14.46 24.78
C ASN A 109 18.54 12.97 24.76
N SER A 110 17.70 12.18 25.42
CA SER A 110 17.84 10.74 25.55
C SER A 110 17.87 9.98 24.21
N PRO A 111 18.62 8.86 24.12
CA PRO A 111 18.74 8.09 22.88
C PRO A 111 17.40 7.44 22.46
N VAL A 112 17.26 7.26 21.15
CA VAL A 112 16.14 6.54 20.53
C VAL A 112 16.75 5.49 19.60
N GLU A 113 16.31 4.24 19.73
CA GLU A 113 16.96 3.10 19.06
C GLU A 113 15.93 2.12 18.51
N TYR A 114 16.31 1.39 17.47
CA TYR A 114 15.55 0.24 17.03
C TYR A 114 15.84 -0.97 17.93
N ARG A 115 14.78 -1.55 18.50
CA ARG A 115 14.82 -2.75 19.36
C ARG A 115 13.70 -3.72 18.99
N ILE A 116 13.84 -4.99 19.38
CA ILE A 116 12.82 -6.03 19.15
C ILE A 116 11.68 -5.87 20.16
N TYR A 117 10.44 -5.74 19.67
CA TYR A 117 9.24 -5.69 20.52
C TYR A 117 9.13 -6.93 21.42
N ARG A 118 8.67 -6.74 22.65
CA ARG A 118 8.51 -7.85 23.63
C ARG A 118 7.49 -8.91 23.17
N THR A 119 6.46 -8.52 22.44
CA THR A 119 5.31 -9.37 22.11
C THR A 119 5.35 -9.97 20.71
N ILE A 120 6.05 -9.32 19.79
CA ILE A 120 6.15 -9.71 18.39
C ILE A 120 7.63 -9.63 18.03
N ASN A 121 8.24 -10.72 17.53
CA ASN A 121 9.67 -10.75 17.16
C ASN A 121 9.94 -9.89 15.90
N ARG A 122 9.70 -8.60 16.02
CA ARG A 122 9.85 -7.56 15.01
C ARG A 122 10.60 -6.41 15.64
N SER A 123 11.41 -5.74 14.85
CA SER A 123 12.09 -4.52 15.27
C SER A 123 11.15 -3.32 15.19
N GLY A 124 11.32 -2.37 16.09
CA GLY A 124 10.64 -1.09 16.10
C GLY A 124 11.38 -0.06 16.92
N LEU A 125 10.97 1.20 16.79
CA LEU A 125 11.57 2.31 17.51
C LEU A 125 11.17 2.27 18.99
N HIS A 126 12.17 2.25 19.86
CA HIS A 126 12.03 2.26 21.30
C HIS A 126 12.79 3.44 21.91
N TYR A 127 12.33 3.87 23.07
CA TYR A 127 12.82 5.04 23.80
C TYR A 127 13.31 4.60 25.18
N SER A 128 14.43 5.17 25.61
CA SER A 128 14.96 4.88 26.93
C SER A 128 14.01 5.37 28.04
N PRO A 129 14.11 4.82 29.25
CA PRO A 129 13.40 5.35 30.41
C PRO A 129 13.65 6.85 30.66
N ASP A 130 14.87 7.33 30.38
CA ASP A 130 15.23 8.74 30.49
C ASP A 130 14.42 9.61 29.50
N ALA A 131 14.15 9.12 28.29
CA ALA A 131 13.31 9.84 27.33
C ALA A 131 11.88 9.99 27.83
N LEU A 132 11.33 8.95 28.48
CA LEU A 132 10.02 9.03 29.11
C LEU A 132 10.01 10.05 30.26
N ALA A 133 11.05 10.08 31.08
CA ALA A 133 11.18 11.05 32.17
C ALA A 133 11.27 12.49 31.65
N GLU A 134 12.05 12.74 30.59
CA GLU A 134 12.14 14.05 29.93
C GLU A 134 10.78 14.50 29.38
N LEU A 135 10.09 13.61 28.65
CA LEU A 135 8.75 13.92 28.12
C LEU A 135 7.75 14.19 29.23
N ARG A 136 7.81 13.44 30.34
CA ARG A 136 6.96 13.69 31.51
C ARG A 136 7.21 15.07 32.09
N ALA A 137 8.47 15.47 32.26
CA ALA A 137 8.82 16.81 32.72
C ALA A 137 8.32 17.91 31.78
N ILE A 138 8.48 17.73 30.46
CA ILE A 138 7.96 18.68 29.45
C ILE A 138 6.43 18.78 29.53
N ARG A 139 5.73 17.66 29.65
CA ARG A 139 4.26 17.63 29.81
C ARG A 139 3.85 18.41 31.06
N ASP A 140 4.48 18.14 32.19
CA ASP A 140 4.12 18.73 33.47
C ASP A 140 4.42 20.23 33.53
N GLN A 141 5.49 20.69 32.87
CA GLN A 141 5.78 22.12 32.69
C GLN A 141 4.76 22.82 31.77
N ALA A 142 4.30 22.13 30.73
CA ALA A 142 3.37 22.66 29.75
C ALA A 142 1.90 22.55 30.17
N ALA A 143 1.58 21.82 31.24
CA ALA A 143 0.24 21.61 31.77
C ALA A 143 -0.31 22.88 32.45
N VAL A 144 -0.45 23.95 31.68
CA VAL A 144 -1.14 25.17 32.09
C VAL A 144 -2.64 24.92 32.02
N LYS A 145 -3.37 25.32 33.06
CA LYS A 145 -4.83 25.36 33.00
C LYS A 145 -5.23 26.49 32.05
N LEU A 146 -5.45 26.14 30.80
CA LEU A 146 -5.87 27.08 29.77
C LEU A 146 -7.31 27.53 30.01
N ASP A 147 -7.56 28.82 29.77
CA ASP A 147 -8.89 29.40 29.82
C ASP A 147 -9.75 28.87 28.68
N ARG A 148 -10.88 28.26 29.02
CA ARG A 148 -11.81 27.65 28.07
C ARG A 148 -12.55 28.66 27.20
N GLU A 149 -12.53 29.95 27.56
CA GLU A 149 -13.13 31.00 26.72
C GLU A 149 -12.22 31.41 25.56
N ASN A 150 -10.91 31.19 25.71
CA ASN A 150 -9.87 31.65 24.79
C ASN A 150 -9.16 30.52 24.03
N TYR A 151 -9.35 29.26 24.45
CA TYR A 151 -8.69 28.10 23.87
C TYR A 151 -9.65 26.93 23.67
N PHE A 152 -9.58 26.32 22.48
CA PHE A 152 -10.42 25.18 22.10
C PHE A 152 -9.55 23.99 21.69
N ASN A 153 -9.85 22.80 22.20
CA ASN A 153 -9.26 21.57 21.67
C ASN A 153 -9.97 21.11 20.39
N ILE A 154 -9.41 20.10 19.71
CA ILE A 154 -9.95 19.60 18.43
C ILE A 154 -11.41 19.18 18.55
N ASN A 155 -11.81 18.53 19.64
CA ASN A 155 -13.20 18.08 19.81
C ASN A 155 -14.15 19.29 19.96
N GLN A 156 -13.76 20.30 20.73
CA GLN A 156 -14.56 21.52 20.85
C GLN A 156 -14.67 22.26 19.51
N LEU A 157 -13.58 22.37 18.76
CA LEU A 157 -13.60 22.95 17.41
C LEU A 157 -14.49 22.12 16.47
N SER A 158 -14.41 20.79 16.54
CA SER A 158 -15.24 19.84 15.78
C SER A 158 -16.73 20.06 16.05
N ASP A 159 -17.10 20.17 17.33
CA ASP A 159 -18.48 20.39 17.75
C ASP A 159 -19.00 21.76 17.30
N ILE A 160 -18.23 22.84 17.53
CA ILE A 160 -18.67 24.21 17.19
C ILE A 160 -18.78 24.42 15.67
N THR A 161 -17.86 23.84 14.90
CA THR A 161 -17.88 23.97 13.43
C THR A 161 -18.85 23.01 12.75
N GLU A 162 -19.45 22.08 13.51
CA GLU A 162 -20.22 20.94 12.99
C GLU A 162 -19.44 20.19 11.90
N ARG A 163 -18.15 19.92 12.18
CA ARG A 163 -17.23 19.21 11.28
C ARG A 163 -16.66 18.02 11.99
N HIS A 164 -16.30 16.99 11.23
CA HIS A 164 -15.58 15.84 11.77
C HIS A 164 -14.17 16.23 12.21
N SER A 165 -13.67 15.65 13.31
CA SER A 165 -12.35 15.97 13.89
C SER A 165 -11.20 15.88 12.88
N LEU A 166 -11.20 14.87 12.00
CA LEU A 166 -10.22 14.74 10.92
C LEU A 166 -10.20 15.94 9.95
N TRP A 167 -11.37 16.54 9.66
CA TRP A 167 -11.42 17.76 8.84
C TRP A 167 -10.73 18.91 9.58
N VAL A 168 -11.05 19.09 10.87
CA VAL A 168 -10.44 20.13 11.72
C VAL A 168 -8.92 19.96 11.75
N THR A 169 -8.43 18.75 12.06
CA THR A 169 -6.98 18.44 12.07
C THR A 169 -6.32 18.78 10.74
N ASN A 170 -6.89 18.33 9.61
CA ASN A 170 -6.32 18.60 8.29
C ASN A 170 -6.29 20.10 7.95
N ARG A 171 -7.24 20.91 8.47
CA ARG A 171 -7.23 22.36 8.26
C ARG A 171 -6.22 23.06 9.14
N LEU A 172 -6.11 22.65 10.40
CA LEU A 172 -5.09 23.16 11.31
C LEU A 172 -3.68 22.87 10.79
N ASP A 173 -3.45 21.66 10.27
CA ASP A 173 -2.20 21.28 9.62
C ASP A 173 -1.90 22.15 8.39
N ARG A 174 -2.91 22.46 7.55
CA ARG A 174 -2.76 23.35 6.38
C ARG A 174 -2.54 24.81 6.73
N LEU A 175 -3.13 25.27 7.83
CA LEU A 175 -2.97 26.63 8.34
C LEU A 175 -1.67 26.78 9.13
N GLU A 176 -0.92 25.68 9.33
CA GLU A 176 0.35 25.66 10.05
C GLU A 176 0.23 26.21 11.49
N ILE A 177 -0.93 26.01 12.12
CA ILE A 177 -1.20 26.51 13.46
C ILE A 177 -0.80 25.46 14.48
N GLU A 178 0.14 25.82 15.35
CA GLU A 178 0.57 24.92 16.42
C GLU A 178 -0.40 24.90 17.60
N ALA A 179 -0.63 23.70 18.13
CA ALA A 179 -1.42 23.52 19.33
C ALA A 179 -0.60 23.83 20.57
N ILE A 180 -1.17 24.61 21.48
CA ILE A 180 -0.66 24.77 22.85
C ILE A 180 -1.11 23.56 23.65
N VAL A 181 -0.23 23.02 24.49
CA VAL A 181 -0.57 21.87 25.33
C VAL A 181 -1.34 22.38 26.54
N GLY A 182 -2.45 21.75 26.86
CA GLY A 182 -3.23 22.03 28.07
C GLY A 182 -3.90 20.76 28.59
N LEU A 183 -4.45 20.84 29.81
CA LEU A 183 -5.21 19.74 30.39
C LEU A 183 -6.71 19.88 30.06
N ASP A 184 -7.32 18.78 29.62
CA ASP A 184 -8.76 18.71 29.40
C ASP A 184 -9.58 18.60 30.70
N SER A 185 -10.90 18.44 30.58
CA SER A 185 -11.78 18.30 31.76
C SER A 185 -11.50 17.06 32.62
N VAL A 186 -10.83 16.05 32.06
CA VAL A 186 -10.47 14.80 32.73
C VAL A 186 -9.02 14.87 33.25
N GLY A 187 -8.29 15.95 32.98
CA GLY A 187 -6.88 16.09 33.32
C GLY A 187 -5.94 15.49 32.27
N LYS A 188 -6.45 15.09 31.11
CA LYS A 188 -5.65 14.53 30.02
C LYS A 188 -4.98 15.66 29.23
N ALA A 189 -3.69 15.52 28.93
CA ALA A 189 -2.96 16.50 28.14
C ALA A 189 -3.39 16.42 26.66
N THR A 190 -3.89 17.54 26.12
CA THR A 190 -4.36 17.64 24.73
C THR A 190 -3.91 18.96 24.09
N GLY A 191 -3.98 19.02 22.76
CA GLY A 191 -3.70 20.21 21.98
C GLY A 191 -4.89 21.18 21.99
N TYR A 192 -4.60 22.43 22.32
CA TYR A 192 -5.52 23.56 22.34
C TYR A 192 -5.09 24.62 21.33
N TYR A 193 -6.08 25.23 20.70
CA TYR A 193 -5.89 26.25 19.67
C TYR A 193 -6.51 27.56 20.16
N PRO A 194 -5.86 28.70 19.91
CA PRO A 194 -6.42 30.00 20.26
C PRO A 194 -7.78 30.24 19.61
N ARG A 195 -8.62 31.06 20.24
CA ARG A 195 -9.97 31.37 19.75
C ARG A 195 -10.04 31.85 18.31
N TYR A 196 -9.08 32.65 17.82
CA TYR A 196 -9.11 33.15 16.44
C TYR A 196 -9.10 32.02 15.39
N VAL A 197 -8.59 30.84 15.76
CA VAL A 197 -8.58 29.65 14.91
C VAL A 197 -9.98 29.16 14.62
N LEU A 198 -10.88 29.27 15.59
CA LEU A 198 -12.29 28.95 15.40
C LEU A 198 -12.90 29.84 14.31
N ASP A 199 -12.59 31.14 14.30
CA ASP A 199 -13.13 32.06 13.30
C ASP A 199 -12.66 31.68 11.88
N LEU A 200 -11.39 31.32 11.72
CA LEU A 200 -10.84 30.81 10.45
C LEU A 200 -11.54 29.52 10.00
N LEU A 201 -11.77 28.59 10.92
CA LEU A 201 -12.43 27.32 10.63
C LEU A 201 -13.92 27.52 10.32
N VAL A 202 -14.62 28.43 11.00
CA VAL A 202 -16.02 28.78 10.73
C VAL A 202 -16.14 29.43 9.34
N GLU A 203 -15.25 30.37 9.03
CA GLU A 203 -15.21 30.98 7.70
C GLU A 203 -15.03 29.90 6.62
N GLU A 204 -14.02 29.03 6.77
CA GLU A 204 -13.77 27.95 5.80
C GLU A 204 -14.92 26.93 5.76
N ALA A 205 -15.53 26.60 6.91
CA ALA A 205 -16.68 25.72 6.98
C ALA A 205 -17.88 26.28 6.22
N SER A 206 -18.06 27.60 6.22
CA SER A 206 -19.18 28.29 5.54
C SER A 206 -19.02 28.37 4.01
N ARG A 207 -17.82 28.12 3.48
CA ARG A 207 -17.54 28.21 2.04
C ARG A 207 -18.26 27.16 1.19
N TYR A 208 -18.75 26.08 1.80
CA TYR A 208 -19.33 24.95 1.10
C TYR A 208 -20.83 24.86 1.36
N GLU A 209 -21.62 24.90 0.29
CA GLU A 209 -23.06 24.66 0.35
C GLU A 209 -23.37 23.23 0.78
N ASN A 210 -24.58 23.00 1.33
CA ASN A 210 -25.06 21.65 1.61
C ASN A 210 -25.30 20.88 0.31
N ALA A 211 -24.93 19.61 0.28
CA ALA A 211 -25.09 18.73 -0.87
C ALA A 211 -26.56 18.52 -1.24
N GLN A 212 -27.50 18.61 -0.30
CA GLN A 212 -28.97 18.59 -0.53
C GLN A 212 -29.47 17.55 -1.55
N GLY A 213 -28.89 16.35 -1.57
CA GLY A 213 -29.30 15.28 -2.49
C GLY A 213 -28.44 15.15 -3.76
N ASP A 214 -27.43 16.01 -3.92
CA ASP A 214 -26.37 15.82 -4.90
C ASP A 214 -25.57 14.54 -4.62
N LEU A 215 -25.00 14.02 -5.69
CA LEU A 215 -24.36 12.72 -5.73
C LEU A 215 -22.85 12.86 -5.86
N THR A 216 -22.11 12.11 -5.05
CA THR A 216 -20.66 11.96 -5.23
C THR A 216 -20.35 11.01 -6.39
N ILE A 217 -19.10 11.00 -6.87
CA ILE A 217 -18.64 10.04 -7.89
C ILE A 217 -18.96 8.57 -7.50
N PRO A 218 -18.69 8.10 -6.26
CA PRO A 218 -19.12 6.76 -5.85
C PRO A 218 -20.64 6.52 -5.94
N ALA A 219 -21.46 7.51 -5.61
CA ALA A 219 -22.91 7.40 -5.68
C ALA A 219 -23.39 7.36 -7.14
N LEU A 220 -22.83 8.20 -8.02
CA LEU A 220 -23.07 8.13 -9.46
C LEU A 220 -22.65 6.78 -10.04
N ALA A 221 -21.44 6.30 -9.72
CA ALA A 221 -20.93 5.01 -10.19
C ALA A 221 -21.86 3.86 -9.81
N LYS A 222 -22.32 3.85 -8.54
CA LYS A 222 -23.31 2.89 -8.07
C LYS A 222 -24.65 3.04 -8.80
N GLY A 223 -25.13 4.27 -9.02
CA GLY A 223 -26.41 4.55 -9.67
C GLY A 223 -26.46 4.13 -11.14
N VAL A 224 -25.35 4.30 -11.88
CA VAL A 224 -25.24 3.90 -13.29
C VAL A 224 -24.84 2.42 -13.44
N GLY A 225 -24.40 1.76 -12.37
CA GLY A 225 -23.88 0.39 -12.41
C GLY A 225 -22.53 0.31 -13.14
N LYS A 226 -21.67 1.32 -12.99
CA LYS A 226 -20.34 1.42 -13.61
C LYS A 226 -19.28 1.66 -12.54
N ASP A 227 -18.00 1.51 -12.91
CA ASP A 227 -16.90 1.90 -12.05
C ASP A 227 -16.70 3.43 -12.00
N ARG A 228 -15.88 3.89 -11.04
CA ARG A 228 -15.62 5.32 -10.81
C ARG A 228 -14.84 5.97 -11.97
N GLU A 229 -13.94 5.24 -12.61
CA GLU A 229 -13.11 5.75 -13.70
C GLU A 229 -13.96 6.02 -14.94
N TRP A 230 -14.93 5.15 -15.23
CA TRP A 230 -15.92 5.36 -16.27
C TRP A 230 -16.71 6.66 -16.03
N VAL A 231 -17.23 6.86 -14.81
CA VAL A 231 -17.97 8.08 -14.46
C VAL A 231 -17.11 9.32 -14.67
N ILE A 232 -15.87 9.32 -14.15
CA ILE A 232 -14.94 10.45 -14.32
C ILE A 232 -14.71 10.74 -15.81
N ARG A 233 -14.44 9.73 -16.63
CA ARG A 233 -14.24 9.92 -18.08
C ARG A 233 -15.46 10.51 -18.77
N GLN A 234 -16.68 10.07 -18.43
CA GLN A 234 -17.89 10.62 -19.05
C GLN A 234 -18.14 12.06 -18.60
N LEU A 235 -17.98 12.37 -17.30
CA LEU A 235 -18.09 13.73 -16.80
C LEU A 235 -17.10 14.67 -17.51
N THR A 236 -15.84 14.25 -17.69
CA THR A 236 -14.83 15.01 -18.44
C THR A 236 -15.23 15.18 -19.91
N LYS A 237 -15.69 14.12 -20.57
CA LYS A 237 -16.09 14.16 -22.00
C LYS A 237 -17.28 15.09 -22.24
N LEU A 238 -18.21 15.14 -21.27
CA LEU A 238 -19.41 15.98 -21.31
C LEU A 238 -19.15 17.40 -20.77
N GLU A 239 -17.91 17.69 -20.36
CA GLU A 239 -17.51 18.97 -19.74
C GLU A 239 -18.36 19.34 -18.51
N ILE A 240 -18.85 18.33 -17.78
CA ILE A 240 -19.63 18.50 -16.56
C ILE A 240 -18.65 18.67 -15.39
N VAL A 241 -18.66 19.87 -14.81
CA VAL A 241 -17.88 20.20 -13.60
C VAL A 241 -18.77 20.01 -12.38
N GLY A 242 -18.25 19.32 -11.36
CA GLY A 242 -18.92 19.19 -10.07
C GLY A 242 -18.55 20.31 -9.11
N ASP A 243 -19.37 20.52 -8.08
CA ASP A 243 -19.13 21.50 -7.03
C ASP A 243 -18.73 20.79 -5.74
N TYR A 244 -17.82 21.39 -4.97
CA TYR A 244 -17.53 20.89 -3.63
C TYR A 244 -18.67 21.25 -2.69
N LYS A 245 -19.37 20.24 -2.19
CA LYS A 245 -20.50 20.42 -1.28
C LYS A 245 -20.34 19.60 0.00
N ARG A 246 -20.98 20.08 1.06
CA ARG A 246 -20.99 19.48 2.40
C ARG A 246 -22.13 18.48 2.55
N PHE A 247 -21.83 17.28 3.04
CA PHE A 247 -22.85 16.34 3.50
C PHE A 247 -23.30 16.64 4.93
N GLU A 248 -24.61 16.76 5.14
CA GLU A 248 -25.21 17.15 6.43
C GLU A 248 -24.86 16.17 7.56
N VAL A 249 -24.93 14.87 7.30
CA VAL A 249 -24.71 13.84 8.34
C VAL A 249 -23.23 13.66 8.70
N SER A 250 -22.33 13.78 7.73
CA SER A 250 -20.90 13.48 7.94
C SER A 250 -20.02 14.72 8.09
N GLY A 251 -20.52 15.91 7.73
CA GLY A 251 -19.73 17.14 7.59
C GLY A 251 -18.64 17.06 6.52
N ARG A 252 -18.56 15.95 5.77
CA ARG A 252 -17.55 15.73 4.74
C ARG A 252 -17.84 16.63 3.54
N VAL A 253 -16.79 17.26 3.03
CA VAL A 253 -16.83 18.00 1.78
C VAL A 253 -16.29 17.08 0.69
N ASP A 254 -17.11 16.81 -0.32
CA ASP A 254 -16.73 16.01 -1.49
C ASP A 254 -17.15 16.74 -2.76
N LEU A 255 -16.56 16.32 -3.88
CA LEU A 255 -17.00 16.74 -5.20
C LEU A 255 -18.36 16.09 -5.52
N CYS A 256 -19.37 16.92 -5.70
CA CYS A 256 -20.77 16.55 -5.82
C CYS A 256 -21.34 17.02 -7.15
N TYR A 257 -22.34 16.29 -7.63
CA TYR A 257 -23.00 16.53 -8.90
C TYR A 257 -24.52 16.50 -8.71
N PRO A 258 -25.27 17.41 -9.37
CA PRO A 258 -26.73 17.38 -9.35
C PRO A 258 -27.30 16.04 -9.80
N GLN A 259 -28.49 15.68 -9.34
CA GLN A 259 -29.14 14.40 -9.69
C GLN A 259 -29.40 14.25 -11.20
N GLU A 260 -29.52 15.36 -11.92
CA GLU A 260 -29.68 15.42 -13.37
C GLU A 260 -28.48 14.77 -14.08
N VAL A 261 -27.29 14.90 -13.51
CA VAL A 261 -26.06 14.29 -14.04
C VAL A 261 -26.17 12.76 -14.04
N LEU A 262 -26.82 12.16 -13.04
CA LEU A 262 -27.07 10.72 -13.03
C LEU A 262 -27.92 10.30 -14.23
N ARG A 263 -28.94 11.09 -14.60
CA ARG A 263 -29.80 10.78 -15.77
C ARG A 263 -29.01 10.85 -17.07
N VAL A 264 -28.17 11.87 -17.24
CA VAL A 264 -27.28 12.00 -18.40
C VAL A 264 -26.34 10.80 -18.49
N LEU A 265 -25.73 10.41 -17.36
CA LEU A 265 -24.84 9.25 -17.34
C LEU A 265 -25.56 7.92 -17.60
N LEU A 266 -26.82 7.77 -17.18
CA LEU A 266 -27.64 6.60 -17.52
C LEU A 266 -27.87 6.51 -19.02
N THR A 267 -28.21 7.62 -19.70
CA THR A 267 -28.32 7.65 -21.17
C THR A 267 -26.99 7.30 -21.83
N CYS A 268 -25.87 7.87 -21.35
CA CYS A 268 -24.55 7.50 -21.85
C CYS A 268 -24.19 6.04 -21.60
N ALA A 269 -24.77 5.38 -20.58
CA ALA A 269 -24.54 3.97 -20.31
C ALA A 269 -25.38 3.06 -21.22
N GLU A 270 -26.58 3.50 -21.61
CA GLU A 270 -27.49 2.81 -22.55
C GLU A 270 -26.95 2.81 -23.99
N ASP A 271 -26.22 3.85 -24.39
CA ASP A 271 -25.62 3.97 -25.74
C ASP A 271 -24.53 2.92 -26.04
N TYR A 272 -24.11 2.12 -25.04
CA TYR A 272 -23.14 1.06 -25.25
C TYR A 272 -23.84 -0.27 -25.52
N LEU A 273 -23.46 -0.87 -26.64
CA LEU A 273 -23.89 -2.22 -27.01
C LEU A 273 -23.46 -3.21 -25.90
N SER A 274 -24.46 -3.83 -25.27
CA SER A 274 -24.25 -5.11 -24.60
C SER A 274 -23.62 -6.08 -25.60
N PRO A 275 -22.66 -6.92 -25.17
CA PRO A 275 -22.09 -7.92 -26.04
C PRO A 275 -23.25 -8.77 -26.56
N GLU A 276 -23.27 -9.01 -27.86
CA GLU A 276 -24.17 -10.02 -28.41
C GLU A 276 -23.91 -11.35 -27.69
N GLU A 277 -24.93 -12.21 -27.60
CA GLU A 277 -24.74 -13.56 -27.08
C GLU A 277 -23.51 -14.19 -27.76
N ASP A 278 -22.63 -14.80 -26.95
CA ASP A 278 -21.41 -15.50 -27.38
C ASP A 278 -20.16 -14.67 -27.74
N TRP A 279 -20.06 -13.40 -27.33
CA TRP A 279 -18.78 -12.67 -27.36
C TRP A 279 -17.96 -12.86 -26.08
N TYR A 280 -16.64 -13.05 -26.22
CA TYR A 280 -15.77 -13.45 -25.12
C TYR A 280 -14.67 -12.44 -24.79
N THR A 281 -14.48 -12.14 -23.51
CA THR A 281 -13.28 -11.43 -23.05
C THR A 281 -12.06 -12.36 -23.05
N LYS A 282 -10.83 -11.81 -22.97
CA LYS A 282 -9.61 -12.64 -22.82
C LYS A 282 -9.67 -13.60 -21.62
N ASN A 283 -10.30 -13.18 -20.52
CA ASN A 283 -10.45 -14.03 -19.33
C ASN A 283 -11.45 -15.16 -19.59
N ALA A 284 -12.58 -14.87 -20.26
CA ALA A 284 -13.52 -15.91 -20.68
C ALA A 284 -12.85 -16.91 -21.63
N LEU A 285 -12.00 -16.44 -22.56
CA LEU A 285 -11.21 -17.31 -23.43
C LEU A 285 -10.22 -18.19 -22.64
N VAL A 286 -9.59 -17.66 -21.59
CA VAL A 286 -8.74 -18.45 -20.66
C VAL A 286 -9.53 -19.57 -20.00
N GLU A 287 -10.73 -19.26 -19.50
CA GLU A 287 -11.61 -20.22 -18.84
C GLU A 287 -12.10 -21.30 -19.80
N ILE A 288 -12.61 -20.91 -20.97
CA ILE A 288 -13.15 -21.82 -21.99
C ILE A 288 -12.07 -22.74 -22.57
N THR A 289 -10.87 -22.21 -22.83
CA THR A 289 -9.78 -23.01 -23.40
C THR A 289 -8.98 -23.80 -22.36
N GLY A 290 -9.12 -23.45 -21.07
CA GLY A 290 -8.30 -23.98 -19.99
C GLY A 290 -6.81 -23.64 -20.11
N LYS A 291 -6.44 -22.57 -20.85
CA LYS A 291 -5.05 -22.19 -21.13
C LYS A 291 -4.62 -20.94 -20.37
N SER A 292 -3.30 -20.75 -20.21
CA SER A 292 -2.77 -19.56 -19.55
C SER A 292 -3.08 -18.29 -20.33
N TYR A 293 -3.19 -17.16 -19.62
CA TYR A 293 -3.46 -15.85 -20.22
C TYR A 293 -2.45 -15.48 -21.32
N ASN A 294 -1.16 -15.78 -21.11
CA ASN A 294 -0.11 -15.53 -22.09
C ASN A 294 -0.29 -16.36 -23.36
N TRP A 295 -0.72 -17.61 -23.24
CA TRP A 295 -1.02 -18.47 -24.37
C TRP A 295 -2.18 -17.88 -25.19
N VAL A 296 -3.27 -17.50 -24.53
CA VAL A 296 -4.45 -16.89 -25.16
C VAL A 296 -4.05 -15.60 -25.89
N ASN A 297 -3.30 -14.72 -25.24
CA ASN A 297 -2.88 -13.45 -25.82
C ASN A 297 -1.99 -13.62 -27.07
N ARG A 298 -1.05 -14.55 -27.03
CA ARG A 298 -0.24 -14.92 -28.20
C ARG A 298 -1.13 -15.47 -29.32
N ARG A 299 -2.06 -16.36 -28.99
CA ARG A 299 -2.91 -17.01 -30.00
C ARG A 299 -3.86 -16.03 -30.67
N ILE A 300 -4.46 -15.11 -29.93
CA ILE A 300 -5.23 -13.98 -30.48
C ILE A 300 -4.39 -13.19 -31.49
N SER A 301 -3.13 -12.90 -31.13
CA SER A 301 -2.23 -12.12 -31.99
C SER A 301 -1.89 -12.85 -33.29
N GLU A 302 -1.75 -14.18 -33.25
CA GLU A 302 -1.54 -15.03 -34.43
C GLU A 302 -2.77 -15.11 -35.34
N LEU A 303 -3.97 -15.15 -34.75
CA LEU A 303 -5.23 -15.22 -35.48
C LEU A 303 -5.57 -13.92 -36.22
N LYS A 304 -4.96 -12.78 -35.81
CA LYS A 304 -5.16 -11.45 -36.41
C LYS A 304 -6.64 -11.02 -36.45
N ILE A 305 -7.44 -11.47 -35.49
CA ILE A 305 -8.84 -11.07 -35.35
C ILE A 305 -8.89 -9.81 -34.48
N ALA A 306 -9.51 -8.75 -35.01
CA ALA A 306 -9.65 -7.49 -34.30
C ALA A 306 -10.69 -7.65 -33.18
N PRO A 307 -10.39 -7.24 -31.94
CA PRO A 307 -11.39 -7.19 -30.88
C PRO A 307 -12.39 -6.06 -31.14
N SER A 308 -13.59 -6.23 -30.61
CA SER A 308 -14.57 -5.14 -30.46
C SER A 308 -14.55 -4.68 -29.01
N LEU A 309 -14.67 -3.37 -28.79
CA LEU A 309 -14.78 -2.82 -27.44
C LEU A 309 -16.26 -2.88 -27.01
N MET A 310 -16.58 -3.77 -26.07
CA MET A 310 -17.94 -3.97 -25.55
C MET A 310 -17.90 -3.95 -24.02
N GLN A 311 -19.06 -3.72 -23.39
CA GLN A 311 -19.15 -3.75 -21.93
C GLN A 311 -19.24 -5.19 -21.43
N ASP A 312 -18.54 -5.55 -20.36
CA ASP A 312 -18.77 -6.83 -19.69
C ASP A 312 -20.05 -6.79 -18.83
N ALA A 313 -20.37 -7.90 -18.15
CA ALA A 313 -21.52 -7.99 -17.24
C ALA A 313 -21.45 -6.98 -16.07
N GLN A 314 -20.28 -6.40 -15.80
CA GLN A 314 -20.04 -5.36 -14.78
C GLN A 314 -20.03 -3.95 -15.40
N GLY A 315 -20.32 -3.83 -16.69
CA GLY A 315 -20.38 -2.57 -17.40
C GLY A 315 -19.03 -1.98 -17.79
N VAL A 316 -17.93 -2.71 -17.58
CA VAL A 316 -16.56 -2.27 -17.88
C VAL A 316 -16.28 -2.50 -19.35
N LEU A 317 -15.76 -1.48 -20.05
CA LEU A 317 -15.32 -1.62 -21.44
C LEU A 317 -14.13 -2.56 -21.52
N ARG A 318 -14.32 -3.70 -22.17
CA ARG A 318 -13.27 -4.69 -22.43
C ARG A 318 -13.22 -5.05 -23.90
N GLN A 319 -12.05 -5.49 -24.33
CA GLN A 319 -11.88 -6.16 -25.61
C GLN A 319 -12.63 -7.50 -25.57
N HIS A 320 -13.65 -7.59 -26.39
CA HIS A 320 -14.41 -8.80 -26.64
C HIS A 320 -14.05 -9.36 -28.01
N TYR A 321 -14.07 -10.67 -28.11
CA TYR A 321 -13.69 -11.44 -29.27
C TYR A 321 -14.90 -12.25 -29.75
N PRO A 322 -15.12 -12.33 -31.06
CA PRO A 322 -16.25 -13.07 -31.61
C PRO A 322 -16.07 -14.58 -31.36
N PRO A 323 -17.17 -15.37 -31.38
CA PRO A 323 -17.12 -16.80 -31.09
C PRO A 323 -16.21 -17.60 -32.02
N GLU A 324 -15.97 -17.13 -33.24
CA GLU A 324 -15.00 -17.73 -34.17
C GLU A 324 -13.56 -17.83 -33.61
N VAL A 325 -13.20 -16.96 -32.65
CA VAL A 325 -11.90 -17.01 -31.98
C VAL A 325 -11.75 -18.29 -31.17
N VAL A 326 -12.81 -18.73 -30.49
CA VAL A 326 -12.81 -19.98 -29.71
C VAL A 326 -12.61 -21.17 -30.64
N SER A 327 -13.41 -21.28 -31.71
CA SER A 327 -13.30 -22.39 -32.68
C SER A 327 -11.89 -22.51 -33.24
N ARG A 328 -11.27 -21.40 -33.67
CA ARG A 328 -9.91 -21.40 -34.22
C ARG A 328 -8.81 -21.65 -33.19
N MET A 329 -9.05 -21.31 -31.92
CA MET A 329 -8.15 -21.64 -30.82
C MET A 329 -8.13 -23.15 -30.56
N VAL A 330 -9.29 -23.81 -30.61
CA VAL A 330 -9.44 -25.24 -30.38
C VAL A 330 -8.94 -26.06 -31.58
N GLU A 331 -9.34 -25.72 -32.81
CA GLU A 331 -8.93 -26.43 -34.04
C GLU A 331 -7.42 -26.42 -34.28
N GLY A 332 -6.75 -25.30 -33.97
CA GLY A 332 -5.29 -25.20 -34.10
C GLY A 332 -4.52 -25.92 -32.99
N TRP A 333 -5.18 -26.31 -31.91
CA TRP A 333 -4.55 -26.93 -30.75
C TRP A 333 -4.36 -28.45 -30.91
N ASP A 334 -5.37 -29.13 -31.47
CA ASP A 334 -5.36 -30.59 -31.63
C ASP A 334 -4.24 -31.09 -32.58
N ILE A 335 -3.88 -30.29 -33.59
CA ILE A 335 -2.88 -30.68 -34.60
C ILE A 335 -1.44 -30.52 -34.09
N ALA A 336 -1.18 -29.53 -33.23
CA ALA A 336 0.19 -29.19 -32.80
C ALA A 336 0.61 -29.84 -31.46
N ASN A 337 -0.33 -30.22 -30.59
CA ASN A 337 -0.03 -30.65 -29.21
C ASN A 337 -0.27 -32.13 -28.90
N GLY A 338 -0.89 -32.92 -29.79
CA GLY A 338 -1.07 -34.36 -29.54
C GLY A 338 0.24 -35.12 -29.27
N ILE A 339 1.38 -34.61 -29.74
CA ILE A 339 2.69 -35.29 -29.66
C ILE A 339 3.60 -34.69 -28.58
N LYS A 340 3.55 -33.37 -28.34
CA LYS A 340 4.50 -32.68 -27.45
C LYS A 340 4.06 -32.63 -25.98
N TYR A 341 2.75 -32.61 -25.74
CA TYR A 341 2.17 -32.44 -24.39
C TYR A 341 2.28 -33.71 -23.54
N GLN A 342 2.22 -34.90 -24.17
CA GLN A 342 2.33 -36.18 -23.45
C GLN A 342 3.73 -36.44 -22.87
N GLU A 343 4.80 -35.90 -23.49
CA GLU A 343 6.17 -36.09 -23.00
C GLU A 343 6.53 -35.13 -21.86
N GLU A 344 6.08 -33.87 -21.92
CA GLU A 344 6.36 -32.86 -20.88
C GLU A 344 5.54 -33.10 -19.60
N ASP A 345 4.26 -33.46 -19.71
CA ASP A 345 3.43 -33.77 -18.55
C ASP A 345 3.90 -35.03 -17.83
N LYS A 346 4.30 -36.08 -18.59
CA LYS A 346 4.87 -37.30 -18.02
C LYS A 346 6.17 -37.03 -17.27
N LYS A 347 7.04 -36.16 -17.82
CA LYS A 347 8.28 -35.75 -17.17
C LYS A 347 8.00 -34.97 -15.88
N LEU A 348 7.05 -34.04 -15.90
CA LEU A 348 6.67 -33.26 -14.72
C LEU A 348 6.05 -34.16 -13.64
N GLU A 349 5.19 -35.10 -14.02
CA GLU A 349 4.59 -36.08 -13.12
C GLU A 349 5.64 -36.98 -12.46
N ASP A 350 6.63 -37.45 -13.23
CA ASP A 350 7.77 -38.23 -12.72
C ASP A 350 8.62 -37.43 -11.72
N THR A 351 8.90 -36.16 -12.03
CA THR A 351 9.67 -35.24 -11.16
C THR A 351 8.94 -34.95 -9.86
N VAL A 352 7.64 -34.67 -9.93
CA VAL A 352 6.79 -34.34 -8.78
C VAL A 352 6.52 -35.58 -7.91
N SER A 353 6.33 -36.75 -8.52
CA SER A 353 6.16 -38.02 -7.79
C SER A 353 7.40 -38.39 -6.99
N ARG A 354 8.60 -38.21 -7.57
CA ARG A 354 9.86 -38.40 -6.86
C ARG A 354 10.06 -37.39 -5.74
N PHE A 355 9.74 -36.12 -5.97
CA PHE A 355 9.77 -35.10 -4.92
C PHE A 355 8.88 -35.48 -3.73
N ARG A 356 7.64 -35.92 -3.99
CA ARG A 356 6.69 -36.34 -2.95
C ARG A 356 7.22 -37.50 -2.12
N HIS A 357 7.88 -38.49 -2.75
CA HIS A 357 8.51 -39.59 -2.04
C HIS A 357 9.61 -39.09 -1.08
N VAL A 358 10.45 -38.18 -1.54
CA VAL A 358 11.50 -37.54 -0.72
C VAL A 358 10.89 -36.75 0.43
N TYR A 359 9.88 -35.91 0.16
CA TYR A 359 9.18 -35.10 1.17
C TYR A 359 8.52 -35.96 2.26
N LYS A 360 7.88 -37.08 1.90
CA LYS A 360 7.25 -37.98 2.88
C LYS A 360 8.25 -38.71 3.77
N SER A 361 9.42 -39.04 3.23
CA SER A 361 10.45 -39.80 3.96
C SER A 361 11.32 -38.93 4.89
N LYS A 362 11.32 -37.60 4.71
CA LYS A 362 12.13 -36.65 5.47
C LYS A 362 11.29 -35.45 5.88
N ASN A 363 10.99 -35.33 7.17
CA ASN A 363 10.29 -34.15 7.68
C ASN A 363 11.28 -32.99 7.87
N GLY A 364 11.04 -31.84 7.23
CA GLY A 364 11.83 -30.62 7.41
C GLY A 364 12.99 -30.43 6.43
N THR A 365 14.21 -30.82 6.81
CA THR A 365 15.44 -30.56 6.04
C THR A 365 16.10 -31.84 5.55
N VAL A 366 16.70 -31.80 4.35
CA VAL A 366 17.41 -32.94 3.76
C VAL A 366 18.80 -32.51 3.28
N SER A 367 19.84 -33.29 3.57
CA SER A 367 21.18 -32.97 3.06
C SER A 367 21.32 -33.40 1.59
N ALA A 368 22.17 -32.71 0.81
CA ALA A 368 22.47 -33.10 -0.56
C ALA A 368 23.00 -34.56 -0.66
N ASN A 369 23.78 -35.00 0.32
CA ASN A 369 24.28 -36.37 0.38
C ASN A 369 23.15 -37.39 0.62
N THR A 370 22.14 -37.03 1.42
CA THR A 370 20.93 -37.84 1.61
C THR A 370 20.14 -37.98 0.31
N LEU A 371 19.96 -36.89 -0.45
CA LEU A 371 19.28 -36.92 -1.75
C LEU A 371 19.99 -37.82 -2.76
N ARG A 372 21.32 -37.73 -2.84
CA ARG A 372 22.13 -38.61 -3.72
C ARG A 372 22.01 -40.08 -3.33
N LYS A 373 21.99 -40.40 -2.03
CA LYS A 373 21.72 -41.77 -1.53
C LYS A 373 20.31 -42.27 -1.87
N MET A 374 19.36 -41.36 -2.06
CA MET A 374 18.00 -41.67 -2.53
C MET A 374 17.91 -41.71 -4.08
N GLY A 375 19.03 -41.58 -4.79
CA GLY A 375 19.09 -41.64 -6.25
C GLY A 375 18.65 -40.36 -6.95
N VAL A 376 18.48 -39.25 -6.24
CA VAL A 376 18.13 -37.94 -6.83
C VAL A 376 19.38 -37.31 -7.43
N LYS A 377 19.34 -36.95 -8.71
CA LYS A 377 20.45 -36.31 -9.43
C LYS A 377 20.51 -34.82 -9.10
N ASP A 378 21.70 -34.22 -9.16
CA ASP A 378 21.90 -32.79 -8.91
C ASP A 378 21.07 -31.91 -9.89
N SER A 379 20.82 -32.37 -11.12
CA SER A 379 19.93 -31.70 -12.08
C SER A 379 18.47 -31.67 -11.65
N GLU A 380 17.98 -32.72 -10.99
CA GLU A 380 16.61 -32.79 -10.46
C GLU A 380 16.47 -31.90 -9.22
N VAL A 381 17.53 -31.81 -8.40
CA VAL A 381 17.58 -30.85 -7.29
C VAL A 381 17.49 -29.42 -7.80
N GLN A 382 18.20 -29.09 -8.89
CA GLN A 382 18.12 -27.77 -9.49
C GLN A 382 16.70 -27.48 -10.03
N GLU A 383 16.08 -28.46 -10.69
CA GLU A 383 14.69 -28.35 -11.16
C GLU A 383 13.72 -28.09 -9.99
N TRP A 384 13.91 -28.73 -8.84
CA TRP A 384 13.10 -28.47 -7.65
C TRP A 384 13.32 -27.08 -7.03
N ILE A 385 14.54 -26.54 -7.14
CA ILE A 385 14.86 -25.16 -6.75
C ILE A 385 14.16 -24.18 -7.69
N ASP A 386 14.23 -24.42 -9.01
CA ASP A 386 13.61 -23.57 -10.03
C ASP A 386 12.07 -23.57 -9.91
N MET A 387 11.49 -24.69 -9.46
CA MET A 387 10.05 -24.81 -9.13
C MET A 387 9.67 -24.20 -7.77
N GLY A 388 10.64 -23.71 -6.98
CA GLY A 388 10.40 -23.16 -5.64
C GLY A 388 9.98 -24.19 -4.60
N LEU A 389 10.20 -25.49 -4.84
CA LEU A 389 9.87 -26.56 -3.89
C LEU A 389 10.90 -26.66 -2.76
N ILE A 390 12.14 -26.24 -3.04
CA ILE A 390 13.25 -26.27 -2.10
C ILE A 390 13.98 -24.93 -2.14
N ASN A 391 14.31 -24.39 -0.97
CA ASN A 391 15.20 -23.23 -0.85
C ASN A 391 16.65 -23.68 -0.65
N ARG A 392 17.60 -22.95 -1.25
CA ARG A 392 19.04 -23.12 -0.98
C ARG A 392 19.36 -22.52 0.40
N TRP A 393 19.90 -23.32 1.33
CA TRP A 393 20.32 -22.84 2.66
C TRP A 393 21.84 -23.05 2.86
N GLU A 394 22.49 -22.05 3.47
CA GLU A 394 23.91 -22.02 3.83
C GLU A 394 24.28 -23.17 4.78
N SER A 395 25.24 -24.02 4.41
CA SER A 395 25.75 -25.25 5.09
C SER A 395 25.48 -26.59 4.38
N GLY A 396 24.86 -26.58 3.19
CA GLY A 396 24.69 -27.80 2.38
C GLY A 396 23.47 -28.66 2.75
N GLN A 397 22.55 -28.10 3.52
CA GLN A 397 21.22 -28.65 3.77
C GLN A 397 20.16 -27.93 2.92
N LEU A 398 19.14 -28.66 2.50
CA LEU A 398 18.04 -28.21 1.67
C LEU A 398 16.75 -28.21 2.50
N ALA A 399 16.02 -27.08 2.53
CA ALA A 399 14.79 -26.94 3.28
C ALA A 399 13.58 -26.93 2.35
N PHE A 400 12.54 -27.71 2.67
CA PHE A 400 11.28 -27.68 1.92
C PHE A 400 10.52 -26.38 2.17
N THR A 401 9.98 -25.79 1.11
CA THR A 401 9.21 -24.54 1.22
C THR A 401 7.76 -24.80 1.63
N SER A 402 7.04 -23.74 2.00
CA SER A 402 5.58 -23.79 2.13
C SER A 402 4.88 -24.14 0.81
N MET A 403 5.52 -23.85 -0.33
CA MET A 403 5.06 -24.25 -1.66
C MET A 403 5.18 -25.76 -1.87
N ALA A 404 6.25 -26.40 -1.41
CA ALA A 404 6.36 -27.87 -1.40
C ALA A 404 5.25 -28.55 -0.60
N GLN A 405 4.93 -28.02 0.59
CA GLN A 405 3.80 -28.49 1.38
C GLN A 405 2.47 -28.39 0.61
N LYS A 406 2.25 -27.28 -0.08
CA LYS A 406 1.04 -27.04 -0.86
C LYS A 406 0.94 -27.99 -2.06
N VAL A 407 2.04 -28.22 -2.78
CA VAL A 407 2.11 -29.15 -3.91
C VAL A 407 1.80 -30.58 -3.47
N VAL A 408 2.43 -31.05 -2.39
CA VAL A 408 2.17 -32.41 -1.85
C VAL A 408 0.72 -32.59 -1.43
N ARG A 409 0.11 -31.61 -0.74
CA ARG A 409 -1.30 -31.65 -0.36
C ARG A 409 -2.25 -31.67 -1.55
N ASN A 410 -1.92 -30.91 -2.61
CA ASN A 410 -2.74 -30.89 -3.81
C ASN A 410 -2.71 -32.23 -4.54
N ILE A 411 -1.55 -32.88 -4.61
CA ILE A 411 -1.42 -34.23 -5.18
C ILE A 411 -2.22 -35.24 -4.36
N GLU A 412 -2.14 -35.19 -3.03
CA GLU A 412 -2.93 -36.05 -2.16
C GLU A 412 -4.43 -35.89 -2.37
N ARG A 413 -4.90 -34.66 -2.57
CA ARG A 413 -6.30 -34.38 -2.90
C ARG A 413 -6.68 -34.92 -4.28
N ALA A 414 -5.80 -34.79 -5.26
CA ALA A 414 -6.03 -35.31 -6.61
C ALA A 414 -6.11 -36.85 -6.62
N ASP A 415 -5.20 -37.54 -5.91
CA ASP A 415 -5.25 -39.01 -5.75
C ASP A 415 -6.57 -39.46 -5.11
N GLU A 416 -7.01 -38.75 -4.06
CA GLU A 416 -8.25 -39.08 -3.36
C GLU A 416 -9.48 -38.85 -4.24
N ALA A 417 -9.50 -37.75 -4.99
CA ALA A 417 -10.55 -37.48 -5.97
C ALA A 417 -10.57 -38.55 -7.07
N ALA A 418 -9.41 -38.99 -7.56
CA ALA A 418 -9.30 -40.05 -8.56
C ALA A 418 -9.84 -41.39 -8.05
N LYS A 419 -9.56 -41.75 -6.78
CA LYS A 419 -10.13 -42.95 -6.15
C LYS A 419 -11.65 -42.85 -6.02
N ILE A 420 -12.18 -41.70 -5.61
CA ILE A 420 -13.63 -41.48 -5.51
C ILE A 420 -14.28 -41.66 -6.89
N LEU A 421 -13.69 -41.07 -7.93
CA LEU A 421 -14.20 -41.19 -9.30
C LEU A 421 -14.12 -42.63 -9.82
N ALA A 422 -13.05 -43.36 -9.53
CA ALA A 422 -12.93 -44.78 -9.89
C ALA A 422 -14.00 -45.63 -9.20
N GLY A 423 -14.26 -45.41 -7.90
CA GLY A 423 -15.32 -46.10 -7.17
C GLY A 423 -16.74 -45.75 -7.66
N LEU A 424 -16.97 -44.48 -8.02
CA LEU A 424 -18.24 -44.06 -8.65
C LEU A 424 -18.43 -44.71 -10.02
N ARG A 425 -17.36 -44.89 -10.79
CA ARG A 425 -17.41 -45.59 -12.07
C ARG A 425 -17.75 -47.06 -11.90
N GLU A 426 -17.10 -47.76 -10.96
CA GLU A 426 -17.43 -49.14 -10.61
C GLU A 426 -18.86 -49.31 -10.07
N TRP A 427 -19.42 -48.29 -9.45
CA TRP A 427 -20.82 -48.29 -9.00
C TRP A 427 -21.83 -48.06 -10.14
N LEU A 428 -21.41 -47.36 -11.20
CA LEU A 428 -22.23 -47.06 -12.37
C LEU A 428 -22.20 -48.17 -13.44
N GLU A 429 -21.11 -48.93 -13.52
CA GLU A 429 -20.96 -50.14 -14.34
C GLU A 429 -21.63 -51.36 -13.67
#